data_AF-A0A372ZSY1-F1
#
_entry.id   AF-A0A372ZSY1-F1
#
_cell.length_a   1.000
_cell.length_b   1.000
_cell.length_c   1.000
_cell.angle_alpha   90.00
_cell.angle_beta   90.00
_cell.angle_gamma   90.00
#
_symmetry.space_group_name_H-M   'P 1'
#
loop_
_entity.id
_entity.type
_entity.pdbx_description
1 polymer ?
#
loop_
_entity_poly.entity_id
_entity_poly.type
_entity_poly.pdbx_seq_one_letter_code
_entity_poly.pdbx_strand_id
1 'polypeptide(L)'
;MGRRRVGRAGLHGGRRRAAPGGLPARAARPRPTPVTRRAGGGGRGPGGGTVRRTRRKGSHVMTSGTRAGRGPRVVLFDLDDTLVVTAEVKWAHHKAVARRFYGIDLTDAELALHWGKPFDAMIRALYRDSDTLERMREANLSLEEEFLKRPLPGAVEVVHELWRRSVGVGVVTSTNRLSALRDVERIGVRTDRLVLLQGADDSPHHKPDPRVFDAALATLSGRGVGVDDVWYVGDALIDLAAATGAGLRFVGVATGFHTRGDFERAGAEYVLDDVRQLPDLLP
;
A
#
# COMPACT_ATOMS: atom_id res chain seq x y z
N MET A 1 49.52 -61.77 15.34
CA MET A 1 50.44 -62.20 14.26
C MET A 1 49.83 -61.78 12.93
N GLY A 2 50.57 -61.10 12.04
CA GLY A 2 50.18 -60.89 10.64
C GLY A 2 49.66 -59.48 10.26
N ARG A 3 50.59 -58.57 9.97
CA ARG A 3 50.37 -57.30 9.24
C ARG A 3 50.15 -57.58 7.74
N ARG A 4 49.30 -56.80 7.05
CA ARG A 4 49.58 -56.27 5.70
C ARG A 4 48.96 -54.87 5.50
N ARG A 5 49.82 -53.89 5.21
CA ARG A 5 49.54 -52.62 4.48
C ARG A 5 49.20 -52.99 3.02
N VAL A 6 48.53 -52.18 2.19
CA VAL A 6 48.91 -50.93 1.49
C VAL A 6 47.62 -50.43 0.81
N GLY A 7 47.20 -49.15 0.81
CA GLY A 7 47.75 -48.09 -0.02
C GLY A 7 46.83 -46.86 -0.08
N ARG A 8 47.46 -45.68 -0.07
CA ARG A 8 46.88 -44.35 -0.27
C ARG A 8 46.64 -44.10 -1.76
N ALA A 9 45.54 -43.42 -2.09
CA ALA A 9 45.48 -42.48 -3.21
C ALA A 9 44.56 -41.31 -2.82
N GLY A 10 45.15 -40.14 -2.69
CA GLY A 10 44.43 -38.87 -2.51
C GLY A 10 44.11 -38.25 -3.86
N LEU A 11 42.96 -37.60 -3.95
CA LEU A 11 42.67 -36.63 -5.00
C LEU A 11 42.10 -35.38 -4.36
N HIS A 12 42.92 -34.33 -4.38
CA HIS A 12 42.54 -32.95 -4.21
C HIS A 12 41.63 -32.52 -5.37
N GLY A 13 40.45 -32.00 -5.03
CA GLY A 13 39.56 -31.30 -5.96
C GLY A 13 39.02 -30.05 -5.29
N GLY A 14 39.76 -28.94 -5.39
CA GLY A 14 39.36 -27.66 -4.85
C GLY A 14 38.08 -27.13 -5.51
N ARG A 15 37.03 -26.93 -4.72
CA ARG A 15 35.85 -26.17 -5.16
C ARG A 15 36.06 -24.69 -4.84
N ARG A 16 36.23 -23.92 -5.91
CA ARG A 16 36.29 -22.45 -5.91
C ARG A 16 34.99 -21.89 -5.34
N ARG A 17 35.12 -20.95 -4.40
CA ARG A 17 34.02 -20.10 -3.92
C ARG A 17 33.55 -19.22 -5.07
N ALA A 18 32.27 -19.30 -5.41
CA ALA A 18 31.61 -18.33 -6.27
C ALA A 18 31.18 -17.13 -5.43
N ALA A 19 31.56 -15.93 -5.86
CA ALA A 19 31.11 -14.67 -5.29
C ALA A 19 29.63 -14.40 -5.64
N PRO A 20 28.89 -13.63 -4.82
CA PRO A 20 27.49 -13.32 -5.12
C PRO A 20 27.40 -12.33 -6.28
N GLY A 21 26.72 -12.73 -7.35
CA GLY A 21 26.42 -11.89 -8.50
C GLY A 21 25.45 -10.78 -8.13
N GLY A 22 25.82 -9.55 -8.45
CA GLY A 22 24.97 -8.37 -8.30
C GLY A 22 23.73 -8.44 -9.21
N LEU A 23 22.63 -7.90 -8.71
CA LEU A 23 21.38 -7.70 -9.44
C LEU A 23 21.63 -6.81 -10.68
N PRO A 24 21.11 -7.17 -11.87
CA PRO A 24 21.20 -6.30 -13.04
C PRO A 24 20.26 -5.10 -12.88
N ALA A 25 20.77 -3.92 -13.25
CA ALA A 25 20.03 -2.66 -13.28
C ALA A 25 18.80 -2.78 -14.19
N ARG A 26 17.64 -2.30 -13.70
CA ARG A 26 16.38 -2.29 -14.44
C ARG A 26 16.48 -1.39 -15.69
N ALA A 27 16.03 -1.91 -16.82
CA ALA A 27 15.88 -1.17 -18.07
C ALA A 27 14.92 0.01 -17.91
N ALA A 28 15.35 1.19 -18.37
CA ALA A 28 14.55 2.41 -18.40
C ALA A 28 13.34 2.25 -19.34
N ARG A 29 12.14 2.59 -18.86
CA ARG A 29 10.94 2.69 -19.70
C ARG A 29 11.01 3.92 -20.61
N PRO A 30 10.47 3.86 -21.85
CA PRO A 30 10.47 5.01 -22.74
C PRO A 30 9.52 6.12 -22.24
N ARG A 31 9.95 7.38 -22.40
CA ARG A 31 9.19 8.59 -22.05
C ARG A 31 7.98 8.76 -22.98
N PRO A 32 6.80 9.16 -22.49
CA PRO A 32 5.68 9.52 -23.36
C PRO A 32 5.96 10.85 -24.09
N THR A 33 5.68 10.89 -25.38
CA THR A 33 5.72 12.08 -26.24
C THR A 33 4.59 13.08 -25.88
N PRO A 34 4.84 14.40 -25.92
CA PRO A 34 3.81 15.38 -25.61
C PRO A 34 2.82 15.55 -26.76
N VAL A 35 1.52 15.49 -26.44
CA VAL A 35 0.44 15.86 -27.35
C VAL A 35 0.38 17.39 -27.43
N THR A 36 0.68 17.94 -28.60
CA THR A 36 0.55 19.37 -28.89
C THR A 36 -0.92 19.77 -29.02
N ARG A 37 -1.37 20.69 -28.16
CA ARG A 37 -2.72 21.28 -28.22
C ARG A 37 -2.74 22.37 -29.31
N ARG A 38 -3.49 22.15 -30.39
CA ARG A 38 -3.72 23.15 -31.45
C ARG A 38 -4.55 24.32 -30.91
N ALA A 39 -4.11 25.53 -31.25
CA ALA A 39 -4.83 26.78 -31.05
C ALA A 39 -5.65 27.16 -32.30
N GLY A 40 -6.84 27.71 -32.07
CA GLY A 40 -7.67 28.51 -32.99
C GLY A 40 -8.69 29.23 -32.10
N GLY A 41 -8.80 30.57 -32.02
CA GLY A 41 -8.95 31.53 -33.11
C GLY A 41 -10.35 31.37 -33.69
N GLY A 42 -11.33 32.27 -33.62
CA GLY A 42 -11.47 33.67 -33.19
C GLY A 42 -12.81 34.14 -33.78
N GLY A 43 -13.55 35.02 -33.11
CA GLY A 43 -14.81 35.55 -33.65
C GLY A 43 -15.44 36.61 -32.74
N ARG A 44 -15.38 37.87 -33.19
CA ARG A 44 -15.93 39.07 -32.55
C ARG A 44 -17.33 39.38 -33.07
N GLY A 45 -18.18 40.01 -32.26
CA GLY A 45 -19.31 40.83 -32.71
C GLY A 45 -20.31 41.19 -31.59
N PRO A 46 -20.87 42.41 -31.53
CA PRO A 46 -21.09 43.12 -30.27
C PRO A 46 -22.57 43.36 -29.88
N GLY A 47 -22.82 43.71 -28.62
CA GLY A 47 -24.12 44.22 -28.15
C GLY A 47 -24.01 44.82 -26.75
N GLY A 48 -24.20 46.14 -26.65
CA GLY A 48 -24.07 46.92 -25.42
C GLY A 48 -25.23 46.76 -24.43
N GLY A 49 -24.96 47.10 -23.17
CA GLY A 49 -25.95 47.15 -22.10
C GLY A 49 -25.34 47.67 -20.80
N THR A 50 -25.76 48.85 -20.40
CA THR A 50 -25.23 49.70 -19.34
C THR A 50 -25.63 49.25 -17.92
N VAL A 51 -24.75 49.57 -16.95
CA VAL A 51 -25.03 49.88 -15.53
C VAL A 51 -25.50 48.74 -14.61
N ARG A 52 -24.66 48.39 -13.60
CA ARG A 52 -24.90 48.72 -12.17
C ARG A 52 -23.68 48.37 -11.31
N ARG A 53 -23.10 49.38 -10.66
CA ARG A 53 -22.13 49.22 -9.56
C ARG A 53 -22.83 48.55 -8.38
N THR A 54 -22.38 47.38 -7.98
CA THR A 54 -22.57 46.86 -6.63
C THR A 54 -21.20 46.57 -6.04
N ARG A 55 -20.84 47.33 -5.00
CA ARG A 55 -19.68 47.08 -4.16
C ARG A 55 -19.87 45.73 -3.47
N ARG A 56 -19.13 44.69 -3.88
CA ARG A 56 -18.94 43.49 -3.07
C ARG A 56 -17.66 43.65 -2.24
N LYS A 57 -17.87 43.61 -0.93
CA LYS A 57 -16.85 43.64 0.12
C LYS A 57 -15.90 42.44 -0.01
N GLY A 58 -14.62 42.70 0.18
CA GLY A 58 -13.66 41.81 0.84
C GLY A 58 -13.40 40.46 0.17
N SER A 59 -12.59 40.46 -0.88
CA SER A 59 -11.76 39.31 -1.24
C SER A 59 -10.89 38.93 -0.04
N HIS A 60 -11.27 37.89 0.69
CA HIS A 60 -10.34 37.18 1.56
C HIS A 60 -9.39 36.43 0.64
N VAL A 61 -8.25 37.08 0.37
CA VAL A 61 -7.04 36.37 -0.04
C VAL A 61 -6.71 35.46 1.12
N MET A 62 -7.04 34.17 1.00
CA MET A 62 -6.55 33.14 1.91
C MET A 62 -5.06 33.04 1.63
N THR A 63 -4.27 33.86 2.34
CA THR A 63 -2.84 33.68 2.47
C THR A 63 -2.61 32.26 2.96
N SER A 64 -1.90 31.47 2.17
CA SER A 64 -1.36 30.17 2.52
C SER A 64 -0.38 30.33 3.68
N GLY A 65 -0.91 30.51 4.89
CA GLY A 65 -0.17 30.35 6.10
C GLY A 65 0.11 28.87 6.24
N THR A 66 1.37 28.48 6.16
CA THR A 66 1.87 27.25 6.78
C THR A 66 1.47 27.31 8.25
N ARG A 67 0.30 26.75 8.58
CA ARG A 67 -0.07 26.46 9.97
C ARG A 67 0.96 25.45 10.45
N ALA A 68 1.82 25.85 11.38
CA ALA A 68 2.56 24.90 12.20
C ALA A 68 1.52 23.95 12.82
N GLY A 69 1.42 22.75 12.25
CA GLY A 69 0.24 21.90 12.37
C GLY A 69 0.16 21.26 13.75
N ARG A 70 -1.01 21.34 14.38
CA ARG A 70 -1.35 20.48 15.52
C ARG A 70 -1.29 19.02 15.01
N GLY A 71 -0.72 18.11 15.79
CA GLY A 71 -0.62 16.69 15.43
C GLY A 71 -1.99 16.02 15.29
N PRO A 72 -2.06 14.82 14.70
CA PRO A 72 -3.31 14.10 14.53
C PRO A 72 -3.92 13.72 15.87
N ARG A 73 -5.24 13.71 15.95
CA ARG A 73 -5.98 13.00 17.01
C ARG A 73 -6.25 11.56 16.63
N VAL A 74 -6.29 11.27 15.33
CA VAL A 74 -6.47 9.92 14.79
C VAL A 74 -5.50 9.66 13.64
N VAL A 75 -4.89 8.48 13.66
CA VAL A 75 -4.16 7.93 12.51
C VAL A 75 -4.95 6.74 11.99
N LEU A 76 -5.31 6.80 10.71
CA LEU A 76 -5.86 5.69 9.96
C LEU A 76 -4.74 5.05 9.15
N PHE A 77 -4.61 3.73 9.22
CA PHE A 77 -3.62 2.98 8.46
C PHE A 77 -4.29 2.21 7.32
N ASP A 78 -3.60 2.10 6.19
CA ASP A 78 -3.75 0.92 5.35
C ASP A 78 -3.27 -0.35 6.08
N LEU A 79 -3.59 -1.53 5.55
CA LEU A 79 -3.19 -2.79 6.15
C LEU A 79 -1.99 -3.42 5.42
N ASP A 80 -2.14 -3.66 4.12
CA ASP A 80 -1.25 -4.53 3.36
C ASP A 80 0.05 -3.80 3.03
N ASP A 81 1.19 -4.40 3.38
CA ASP A 81 2.53 -3.80 3.27
C ASP A 81 2.68 -2.45 4.03
N THR A 82 1.71 -2.10 4.89
CA THR A 82 1.73 -0.94 5.81
C THR A 82 1.80 -1.38 7.28
N LEU A 83 0.90 -2.27 7.71
CA LEU A 83 0.92 -2.88 9.06
C LEU A 83 1.33 -4.35 9.02
N VAL A 84 1.06 -5.05 7.92
CA VAL A 84 1.37 -6.47 7.73
C VAL A 84 2.20 -6.68 6.48
N VAL A 85 3.11 -7.66 6.49
CA VAL A 85 3.85 -8.06 5.29
C VAL A 85 2.94 -8.91 4.42
N THR A 86 2.51 -8.38 3.28
CA THR A 86 1.54 -9.00 2.39
C THR A 86 2.16 -9.48 1.08
N ALA A 87 2.79 -8.60 0.31
CA ALA A 87 3.27 -8.94 -1.03
C ALA A 87 4.22 -10.15 -0.98
N GLU A 88 5.25 -10.09 -0.12
CA GLU A 88 6.21 -11.19 0.02
C GLU A 88 5.54 -12.52 0.37
N VAL A 89 4.66 -12.51 1.38
CA VAL A 89 3.98 -13.71 1.89
C VAL A 89 3.05 -14.30 0.84
N LYS A 90 2.22 -13.46 0.21
CA LYS A 90 1.24 -13.93 -0.78
C LYS A 90 1.89 -14.29 -2.11
N TRP A 91 3.02 -13.70 -2.47
CA TRP A 91 3.82 -14.14 -3.62
C TRP A 91 4.42 -15.52 -3.39
N ALA A 92 4.99 -15.76 -2.20
CA ALA A 92 5.46 -17.09 -1.82
C ALA A 92 4.31 -18.11 -1.81
N HIS A 93 3.15 -17.73 -1.31
CA HIS A 93 1.94 -18.55 -1.33
C HIS A 93 1.53 -18.96 -2.75
N HIS A 94 1.40 -17.98 -3.68
CA HIS A 94 1.02 -18.28 -5.06
C HIS A 94 2.06 -19.16 -5.77
N LYS A 95 3.36 -18.95 -5.53
CA LYS A 95 4.42 -19.83 -6.04
C LYS A 95 4.26 -21.26 -5.53
N ALA A 96 3.98 -21.43 -4.23
CA ALA A 96 3.79 -22.74 -3.63
C ALA A 96 2.57 -23.47 -4.21
N VAL A 97 1.43 -22.77 -4.35
CA VAL A 97 0.21 -23.32 -4.95
C VAL A 97 0.46 -23.71 -6.41
N ALA A 98 1.01 -22.79 -7.20
CA ALA A 98 1.32 -23.02 -8.62
C ALA A 98 2.24 -24.22 -8.82
N ARG A 99 3.29 -24.35 -8.00
CA ARG A 99 4.22 -25.47 -8.05
C ARG A 99 3.58 -26.79 -7.63
N ARG A 100 2.88 -26.80 -6.49
CA ARG A 100 2.35 -28.02 -5.86
C ARG A 100 1.20 -28.64 -6.64
N PHE A 101 0.30 -27.81 -7.17
CA PHE A 101 -0.93 -28.28 -7.82
C PHE A 101 -0.86 -28.30 -9.34
N TYR A 102 -0.03 -27.44 -9.95
CA TYR A 102 -0.01 -27.27 -11.41
C TYR A 102 1.38 -27.43 -12.04
N GLY A 103 2.42 -27.70 -11.25
CA GLY A 103 3.79 -27.85 -11.76
C GLY A 103 4.36 -26.57 -12.39
N ILE A 104 3.82 -25.40 -12.02
CA ILE A 104 4.20 -24.10 -12.58
C ILE A 104 5.21 -23.41 -11.66
N ASP A 105 6.36 -23.05 -12.19
CA ASP A 105 7.35 -22.20 -11.51
C ASP A 105 7.08 -20.72 -11.83
N LEU A 106 6.38 -20.03 -10.94
CA LEU A 106 6.06 -18.61 -11.09
C LEU A 106 7.27 -17.72 -10.81
N THR A 107 7.48 -16.74 -11.69
CA THR A 107 8.46 -15.67 -11.52
C THR A 107 7.86 -14.45 -10.83
N ASP A 108 8.72 -13.63 -10.21
CA ASP A 108 8.33 -12.33 -9.64
C ASP A 108 7.75 -11.39 -10.70
N ALA A 109 8.21 -11.50 -11.95
CA ALA A 109 7.69 -10.70 -13.06
C ALA A 109 6.25 -11.07 -13.41
N GLU A 110 5.91 -12.37 -13.43
CA GLU A 110 4.52 -12.82 -13.61
C GLU A 110 3.64 -12.36 -12.45
N LEU A 111 4.10 -12.52 -11.21
CA LEU A 111 3.36 -12.05 -10.04
C LEU A 111 3.09 -10.55 -10.11
N ALA A 112 4.13 -9.74 -10.35
CA ALA A 112 4.01 -8.29 -10.48
C ALA A 112 3.05 -7.86 -11.62
N LEU A 113 3.02 -8.60 -12.73
CA LEU A 113 2.15 -8.30 -13.87
C LEU A 113 0.66 -8.52 -13.55
N HIS A 114 0.36 -9.47 -12.68
CA HIS A 114 -1.01 -9.83 -12.33
C HIS A 114 -1.45 -9.28 -10.97
N TRP A 115 -0.54 -8.75 -10.17
CA TRP A 115 -0.83 -8.18 -8.86
C TRP A 115 -1.81 -7.01 -8.94
N GLY A 116 -2.76 -6.98 -8.00
CA GLY A 116 -3.83 -5.96 -7.95
C GLY A 116 -5.02 -6.23 -8.87
N LYS A 117 -5.00 -7.29 -9.70
CA LYS A 117 -6.20 -7.75 -10.42
C LYS A 117 -7.22 -8.34 -9.44
N PRO A 118 -8.52 -8.38 -9.79
CA PRO A 118 -9.49 -9.17 -9.05
C PRO A 118 -8.99 -10.60 -8.86
N PHE A 119 -9.16 -11.15 -7.65
CA PHE A 119 -8.52 -12.41 -7.24
C PHE A 119 -8.68 -13.53 -8.28
N ASP A 120 -9.89 -13.75 -8.79
CA ASP A 120 -10.17 -14.77 -9.80
C ASP A 120 -9.39 -14.56 -11.10
N ALA A 121 -9.32 -13.33 -11.57
CA ALA A 121 -8.57 -12.99 -12.78
C ALA A 121 -7.06 -13.15 -12.56
N MET A 122 -6.58 -12.86 -11.34
CA MET A 122 -5.20 -13.08 -10.95
C MET A 122 -4.85 -14.57 -10.93
N ILE A 123 -5.61 -15.41 -10.21
CA ILE A 123 -5.30 -16.84 -10.10
C ILE A 123 -5.45 -17.59 -11.42
N ARG A 124 -6.43 -17.21 -12.27
CA ARG A 124 -6.53 -17.75 -13.64
C ARG A 124 -5.26 -17.52 -14.44
N ALA A 125 -4.75 -16.29 -14.40
CA ALA A 125 -3.55 -15.93 -15.13
C ALA A 125 -2.28 -16.58 -14.55
N LEU A 126 -2.11 -16.54 -13.23
CA LEU A 126 -0.95 -17.12 -12.54
C LEU A 126 -0.91 -18.65 -12.69
N TYR A 127 -2.05 -19.31 -12.56
CA TYR A 127 -2.15 -20.76 -12.68
C TYR A 127 -2.44 -21.21 -14.13
N ARG A 128 -2.40 -20.28 -15.09
CA ARG A 128 -2.50 -20.50 -16.54
C ARG A 128 -3.74 -21.30 -16.95
N ASP A 129 -4.86 -21.06 -16.28
CA ASP A 129 -6.11 -21.81 -16.43
C ASP A 129 -5.92 -23.34 -16.42
N SER A 130 -4.97 -23.83 -15.60
CA SER A 130 -4.63 -25.26 -15.52
C SER A 130 -5.75 -26.12 -14.91
N ASP A 131 -6.77 -25.50 -14.30
CA ASP A 131 -7.97 -26.16 -13.77
C ASP A 131 -9.19 -25.22 -13.76
N THR A 132 -10.34 -25.71 -13.28
CA THR A 132 -11.52 -24.87 -13.02
C THR A 132 -11.21 -23.81 -11.96
N LEU A 133 -11.88 -22.66 -12.05
CA LEU A 133 -11.71 -21.57 -11.08
C LEU A 133 -11.98 -22.02 -9.64
N GLU A 134 -12.99 -22.87 -9.45
CA GLU A 134 -13.33 -23.44 -8.15
C GLU A 134 -12.15 -24.24 -7.57
N ARG A 135 -11.58 -25.18 -8.34
CA ARG A 135 -10.42 -25.96 -7.88
C ARG A 135 -9.16 -25.12 -7.69
N MET A 136 -8.97 -24.07 -8.50
CA MET A 136 -7.89 -23.10 -8.29
C MET A 136 -8.03 -22.30 -6.99
N ARG A 137 -9.27 -21.94 -6.62
CA ARG A 137 -9.55 -21.30 -5.33
C ARG A 137 -9.33 -22.27 -4.17
N GLU A 138 -9.82 -23.50 -4.28
CA GLU A 138 -9.62 -24.55 -3.26
C GLU A 138 -8.13 -24.85 -3.05
N ALA A 139 -7.36 -24.99 -4.13
CA ALA A 139 -5.92 -25.19 -4.07
C ALA A 139 -5.21 -24.02 -3.36
N ASN A 140 -5.62 -22.78 -3.65
CA ASN A 140 -5.08 -21.60 -2.96
C ASN A 140 -5.47 -21.57 -1.48
N LEU A 141 -6.73 -21.82 -1.14
CA LEU A 141 -7.19 -21.85 0.25
C LEU A 141 -6.51 -22.97 1.05
N SER A 142 -6.22 -24.12 0.43
CA SER A 142 -5.64 -25.28 1.11
C SER A 142 -4.25 -25.05 1.70
N LEU A 143 -3.51 -24.05 1.21
CA LEU A 143 -2.19 -23.69 1.73
C LEU A 143 -2.20 -22.38 2.53
N GLU A 144 -3.36 -21.74 2.75
CA GLU A 144 -3.41 -20.41 3.34
C GLU A 144 -2.75 -20.33 4.74
N GLU A 145 -2.97 -21.35 5.57
CA GLU A 145 -2.40 -21.45 6.93
C GLU A 145 -0.87 -21.63 6.93
N GLU A 146 -0.26 -22.05 5.82
CA GLU A 146 1.20 -22.12 5.68
C GLU A 146 1.82 -20.73 5.37
N PHE A 147 1.00 -19.77 4.91
CA PHE A 147 1.42 -18.45 4.45
C PHE A 147 0.65 -17.34 5.16
N LEU A 148 0.66 -17.39 6.49
CA LEU A 148 0.08 -16.35 7.32
C LEU A 148 0.91 -15.07 7.25
N LYS A 149 0.22 -13.93 7.10
CA LYS A 149 0.86 -12.61 7.16
C LYS A 149 1.42 -12.39 8.55
N ARG A 150 2.56 -11.71 8.60
CA ARG A 150 3.28 -11.33 9.81
C ARG A 150 3.30 -9.81 9.95
N PRO A 151 3.53 -9.24 11.15
CA PRO A 151 3.66 -7.80 11.29
C PRO A 151 4.77 -7.27 10.40
N LEU A 152 4.54 -6.10 9.80
CA LEU A 152 5.63 -5.29 9.27
C LEU A 152 6.55 -4.88 10.45
N PRO A 153 7.88 -4.97 10.31
CA PRO A 153 8.79 -4.65 11.42
C PRO A 153 8.51 -3.29 12.06
N GLY A 154 8.19 -3.27 13.35
CA GLY A 154 7.92 -2.05 14.11
C GLY A 154 6.48 -1.52 14.04
N ALA A 155 5.60 -2.10 13.20
CA ALA A 155 4.23 -1.61 13.05
C ALA A 155 3.41 -1.72 14.33
N VAL A 156 3.52 -2.84 15.05
CA VAL A 156 2.79 -3.08 16.31
C VAL A 156 3.27 -2.11 17.39
N GLU A 157 4.59 -1.90 17.47
CA GLU A 157 5.22 -0.96 18.40
C GLU A 157 4.76 0.48 18.14
N VAL A 158 4.64 0.88 16.87
CA VAL A 158 4.12 2.19 16.47
C VAL A 158 2.66 2.34 16.87
N VAL A 159 1.81 1.34 16.62
CA VAL A 159 0.39 1.37 17.07
C VAL A 159 0.30 1.53 18.59
N HIS A 160 1.12 0.80 19.34
CA HIS A 160 1.19 0.93 20.80
C HIS A 160 1.68 2.31 21.24
N GLU A 161 2.66 2.89 20.55
CA GLU A 161 3.14 4.25 20.83
C GLU A 161 2.07 5.31 20.57
N LEU A 162 1.32 5.21 19.47
CA LEU A 162 0.19 6.10 19.20
C LEU A 162 -0.83 6.06 20.33
N TRP A 163 -1.19 4.87 20.80
CA TRP A 163 -2.07 4.73 21.96
C TRP A 163 -1.48 5.32 23.24
N ARG A 164 -0.18 5.17 23.49
CA ARG A 164 0.48 5.81 24.65
C ARG A 164 0.41 7.34 24.58
N ARG A 165 0.43 7.91 23.37
CA ARG A 165 0.25 9.34 23.11
C ARG A 165 -1.22 9.76 23.03
N SER A 166 -2.17 8.88 23.36
CA SER A 166 -3.61 9.14 23.28
C SER A 166 -4.11 9.52 21.88
N VAL A 167 -3.39 9.06 20.85
CA VAL A 167 -3.81 9.15 19.45
C VAL A 167 -4.67 7.92 19.13
N GLY A 168 -5.86 8.16 18.57
CA GLY A 168 -6.74 7.10 18.10
C GLY A 168 -6.13 6.39 16.89
N VAL A 169 -6.28 5.06 16.83
CA VAL A 169 -5.78 4.26 15.70
C VAL A 169 -6.95 3.58 15.02
N GLY A 170 -7.03 3.67 13.70
CA GLY A 170 -8.00 2.93 12.91
C GLY A 170 -7.37 2.33 11.66
N VAL A 171 -8.12 1.48 10.96
CA VAL A 171 -7.70 0.83 9.72
C VAL A 171 -8.72 1.09 8.62
N VAL A 172 -8.27 1.48 7.43
CA VAL A 172 -9.07 1.54 6.20
C VAL A 172 -8.29 0.85 5.10
N THR A 173 -8.76 -0.31 4.65
CA THR A 173 -8.01 -1.21 3.76
C THR A 173 -8.85 -1.69 2.56
N SER A 174 -8.16 -2.10 1.49
CA SER A 174 -8.75 -2.82 0.36
C SER A 174 -8.93 -4.32 0.63
N THR A 175 -8.54 -4.82 1.81
CA THR A 175 -8.87 -6.17 2.28
C THR A 175 -10.28 -6.22 2.88
N ASN A 176 -11.04 -7.29 2.66
CA ASN A 176 -12.37 -7.45 3.26
C ASN A 176 -12.31 -7.46 4.79
N ARG A 177 -13.34 -6.92 5.44
CA ARG A 177 -13.41 -6.65 6.87
C ARG A 177 -13.02 -7.85 7.73
N LEU A 178 -13.59 -9.03 7.45
CA LEU A 178 -13.32 -10.23 8.24
C LEU A 178 -11.85 -10.67 8.15
N SER A 179 -11.25 -10.59 6.96
CA SER A 179 -9.84 -10.91 6.76
C SER A 179 -8.94 -9.87 7.42
N ALA A 180 -9.29 -8.59 7.30
CA ALA A 180 -8.57 -7.50 7.95
C ALA A 180 -8.58 -7.63 9.48
N LEU A 181 -9.73 -7.96 10.09
CA LEU A 181 -9.84 -8.25 11.53
C LEU A 181 -8.90 -9.38 11.94
N ARG A 182 -8.93 -10.51 11.21
CA ARG A 182 -8.06 -11.66 11.48
C ARG A 182 -6.58 -11.32 11.37
N ASP A 183 -6.19 -10.56 10.35
CA ASP A 183 -4.81 -10.15 10.15
C ASP A 183 -4.33 -9.21 11.27
N VAL A 184 -5.15 -8.23 11.65
CA VAL A 184 -4.86 -7.30 12.75
C VAL A 184 -4.72 -8.04 14.10
N GLU A 185 -5.65 -8.94 14.41
CA GLU A 185 -5.59 -9.75 15.65
C GLU A 185 -4.36 -10.67 15.66
N ARG A 186 -4.05 -11.30 14.52
CA ARG A 186 -2.91 -12.21 14.38
C ARG A 186 -1.58 -11.52 14.64
N ILE A 187 -1.42 -10.27 14.22
CA ILE A 187 -0.20 -9.51 14.51
C ILE A 187 -0.14 -8.95 15.93
N GLY A 188 -1.14 -9.21 16.77
CA GLY A 188 -1.17 -8.79 18.16
C GLY A 188 -1.70 -7.37 18.38
N VAL A 189 -2.29 -6.74 17.35
CA VAL A 189 -2.98 -5.45 17.52
C VAL A 189 -4.40 -5.69 18.02
N ARG A 190 -4.72 -5.06 19.15
CA ARG A 190 -6.03 -5.15 19.80
C ARG A 190 -7.12 -4.45 18.99
N THR A 191 -7.94 -5.22 18.28
CA THR A 191 -9.07 -4.73 17.47
C THR A 191 -10.10 -3.97 18.30
N ASP A 192 -10.31 -4.36 19.56
CA ASP A 192 -11.20 -3.69 20.51
C ASP A 192 -10.75 -2.26 20.88
N ARG A 193 -9.47 -1.93 20.64
CA ARG A 193 -8.90 -0.60 20.89
C ARG A 193 -8.85 0.29 19.65
N LEU A 194 -9.21 -0.23 18.47
CA LEU A 194 -9.29 0.58 17.27
C LEU A 194 -10.49 1.51 17.33
N VAL A 195 -10.32 2.77 16.90
CA VAL A 195 -11.44 3.72 16.79
C VAL A 195 -12.43 3.30 15.70
N LEU A 196 -11.92 2.63 14.66
CA LEU A 196 -12.66 1.95 13.61
C LEU A 196 -11.74 0.98 12.85
N LEU A 197 -12.35 -0.02 12.21
CA LEU A 197 -11.74 -0.80 11.14
C LEU A 197 -12.75 -0.80 10.00
N GLN A 198 -12.32 -0.52 8.78
CA GLN A 198 -13.12 -0.52 7.56
C GLN A 198 -12.41 -1.40 6.52
N GLY A 199 -13.08 -2.47 6.10
CA GLY A 199 -12.66 -3.31 4.98
C GLY A 199 -13.20 -2.81 3.63
N ALA A 200 -12.82 -3.48 2.56
CA ALA A 200 -13.29 -3.14 1.21
C ALA A 200 -14.80 -3.31 1.02
N ASP A 201 -15.40 -4.29 1.71
CA ASP A 201 -16.83 -4.62 1.67
C ASP A 201 -17.70 -3.71 2.55
N ASP A 202 -17.08 -2.82 3.34
CA ASP A 202 -17.78 -1.81 4.14
C ASP A 202 -18.09 -0.53 3.33
N SER A 203 -17.61 -0.39 2.09
CA SER A 203 -17.81 0.79 1.24
C SER A 203 -18.06 0.43 -0.23
N PRO A 204 -18.99 1.11 -0.93
CA PRO A 204 -19.16 0.95 -2.38
C PRO A 204 -18.05 1.65 -3.19
N HIS A 205 -17.17 2.42 -2.53
CA HIS A 205 -16.08 3.15 -3.14
C HIS A 205 -14.74 2.51 -2.77
N HIS A 206 -13.81 2.51 -3.72
CA HIS A 206 -12.47 1.94 -3.52
C HIS A 206 -11.41 2.96 -3.92
N LYS A 207 -10.26 2.90 -3.26
CA LYS A 207 -9.07 3.68 -3.63
C LYS A 207 -8.78 3.48 -5.13
N PRO A 208 -8.46 4.54 -5.89
CA PRO A 208 -8.10 5.90 -5.46
C PRO A 208 -9.28 6.87 -5.27
N ASP A 209 -10.54 6.42 -5.27
CA ASP A 209 -11.69 7.30 -5.05
C ASP A 209 -11.69 7.83 -3.60
N PRO A 210 -11.68 9.16 -3.37
CA PRO A 210 -11.63 9.73 -2.03
C PRO A 210 -12.85 9.37 -1.16
N ARG A 211 -14.00 9.05 -1.79
CA ARG A 211 -15.21 8.65 -1.08
C ARG A 211 -15.07 7.33 -0.32
N VAL A 212 -13.98 6.59 -0.53
CA VAL A 212 -13.63 5.43 0.31
C VAL A 212 -13.56 5.80 1.79
N PHE A 213 -13.24 7.05 2.13
CA PHE A 213 -13.15 7.52 3.51
C PHE A 213 -14.46 8.06 4.10
N ASP A 214 -15.53 8.19 3.33
CA ASP A 214 -16.76 8.88 3.78
C ASP A 214 -17.35 8.26 5.05
N ALA A 215 -17.45 6.93 5.11
CA ALA A 215 -17.99 6.22 6.27
C ALA A 215 -17.08 6.32 7.51
N ALA A 216 -15.76 6.18 7.31
CA ALA A 216 -14.77 6.36 8.37
C ALA A 216 -14.81 7.80 8.93
N LEU A 217 -14.80 8.80 8.06
CA LEU A 217 -14.85 10.22 8.42
C LEU A 217 -16.17 10.59 9.10
N ALA A 218 -17.31 10.07 8.64
CA ALA A 218 -18.59 10.26 9.32
C ALA A 218 -18.57 9.69 10.75
N THR A 219 -18.00 8.49 10.93
CA THR A 219 -17.83 7.85 12.25
C THR A 219 -16.96 8.69 13.18
N LEU A 220 -15.85 9.23 12.67
CA LEU A 220 -14.93 10.08 13.43
C LEU A 220 -15.54 11.45 13.76
N SER A 221 -16.24 12.06 12.81
CA SER A 221 -16.95 13.32 13.00
C SER A 221 -18.02 13.20 14.09
N GLY A 222 -18.73 12.08 14.17
CA GLY A 222 -19.68 11.78 15.26
C GLY A 222 -19.03 11.74 16.65
N ARG A 223 -17.70 11.61 16.72
CA ARG A 223 -16.88 11.64 17.95
C ARG A 223 -16.14 12.97 18.12
N GLY A 224 -16.48 13.98 17.33
CA GLY A 224 -15.88 15.31 17.37
C GLY A 224 -14.45 15.36 16.84
N VAL A 225 -14.04 14.45 15.96
CA VAL A 225 -12.75 14.46 15.26
C VAL A 225 -12.98 14.99 13.84
N GLY A 226 -12.41 16.16 13.52
CA GLY A 226 -12.53 16.75 12.18
C GLY A 226 -11.52 16.14 11.21
N VAL A 227 -11.73 16.30 9.90
CA VAL A 227 -10.83 15.78 8.86
C VAL A 227 -9.37 16.27 9.05
N ASP A 228 -9.18 17.51 9.48
CA ASP A 228 -7.86 18.10 9.75
C ASP A 228 -7.11 17.42 10.91
N ASP A 229 -7.82 16.70 11.79
CA ASP A 229 -7.25 15.94 12.91
C ASP A 229 -6.92 14.49 12.54
N VAL A 230 -7.15 14.08 11.28
CA VAL A 230 -7.00 12.69 10.81
C VAL A 230 -5.88 12.60 9.78
N TRP A 231 -4.92 11.71 10.04
CA TRP A 231 -3.87 11.37 9.08
C TRP A 231 -4.11 9.97 8.53
N TYR A 232 -3.75 9.77 7.26
CA TYR A 232 -3.76 8.46 6.61
C TYR A 232 -2.35 8.00 6.28
N VAL A 233 -2.00 6.77 6.65
CA VAL A 233 -0.70 6.15 6.39
C VAL A 233 -0.88 4.98 5.43
N GLY A 234 -0.16 4.95 4.31
CA GLY A 234 -0.26 3.88 3.32
C GLY A 234 0.98 3.74 2.43
N ASP A 235 1.10 2.62 1.73
CA ASP A 235 2.27 2.22 0.94
C ASP A 235 2.08 2.38 -0.58
N ALA A 236 0.89 2.79 -1.04
CA ALA A 236 0.60 2.93 -2.46
C ALA A 236 0.19 4.34 -2.91
N LEU A 237 0.46 4.66 -4.18
CA LEU A 237 0.02 5.94 -4.76
C LEU A 237 -1.51 6.08 -4.85
N ILE A 238 -2.24 4.97 -4.85
CA ILE A 238 -3.71 4.99 -4.75
C ILE A 238 -4.19 5.47 -3.38
N ASP A 239 -3.40 5.22 -2.32
CA ASP A 239 -3.64 5.74 -0.97
C ASP A 239 -3.48 7.24 -0.94
N LEU A 240 -2.36 7.73 -1.49
CA LEU A 240 -2.09 9.16 -1.63
C LEU A 240 -3.25 9.87 -2.34
N ALA A 241 -3.65 9.36 -3.51
CA ALA A 241 -4.71 9.95 -4.31
C ALA A 241 -6.05 9.99 -3.54
N ALA A 242 -6.43 8.89 -2.89
CA ALA A 242 -7.68 8.82 -2.12
C ALA A 242 -7.65 9.73 -0.89
N ALA A 243 -6.57 9.70 -0.10
CA ALA A 243 -6.47 10.46 1.13
C ALA A 243 -6.43 11.96 0.85
N THR A 244 -5.59 12.42 -0.07
CA THR A 244 -5.52 13.84 -0.45
C THR A 244 -6.84 14.32 -1.04
N GLY A 245 -7.51 13.51 -1.87
CA GLY A 245 -8.83 13.85 -2.40
C GLY A 245 -9.92 13.96 -1.33
N ALA A 246 -9.78 13.25 -0.22
CA ALA A 246 -10.67 13.31 0.94
C ALA A 246 -10.31 14.45 1.92
N GLY A 247 -9.25 15.22 1.65
CA GLY A 247 -8.75 16.27 2.54
C GLY A 247 -7.94 15.75 3.73
N LEU A 248 -7.62 14.45 3.75
CA LEU A 248 -6.77 13.85 4.77
C LEU A 248 -5.30 14.22 4.52
N ARG A 249 -4.55 14.41 5.61
CA ARG A 249 -3.09 14.44 5.50
C ARG A 249 -2.58 13.03 5.25
N PHE A 250 -1.79 12.86 4.20
CA PHE A 250 -1.21 11.58 3.83
C PHE A 250 0.25 11.46 4.28
N VAL A 251 0.61 10.28 4.79
CA VAL A 251 2.00 9.87 5.06
C VAL A 251 2.28 8.60 4.26
N GLY A 252 3.17 8.70 3.28
CA GLY A 252 3.62 7.53 2.52
C GLY A 252 4.65 6.72 3.30
N VAL A 253 4.53 5.40 3.30
CA VAL A 253 5.58 4.48 3.79
C VAL A 253 6.13 3.66 2.63
N ALA A 254 7.43 3.71 2.38
CA ALA A 254 8.08 3.05 1.25
C ALA A 254 8.35 1.54 1.50
N THR A 255 7.36 0.86 2.05
CA THR A 255 7.41 -0.54 2.51
C THR A 255 6.75 -1.52 1.53
N GLY A 256 5.92 -1.00 0.63
CA GLY A 256 5.30 -1.75 -0.47
C GLY A 256 5.99 -1.57 -1.81
N PHE A 257 5.21 -1.48 -2.89
CA PHE A 257 5.74 -1.43 -4.26
C PHE A 257 6.24 -0.05 -4.70
N HIS A 258 5.87 1.01 -3.99
CA HIS A 258 6.24 2.38 -4.35
C HIS A 258 7.44 2.84 -3.52
N THR A 259 8.43 3.38 -4.21
CA THR A 259 9.63 3.92 -3.58
C THR A 259 9.36 5.30 -3.02
N ARG A 260 10.24 5.78 -2.12
CA ARG A 260 10.25 7.18 -1.68
C ARG A 260 10.15 8.16 -2.86
N GLY A 261 10.96 7.93 -3.89
CA GLY A 261 10.96 8.79 -5.08
C GLY A 261 9.66 8.74 -5.88
N ASP A 262 8.89 7.65 -5.83
CA ASP A 262 7.56 7.59 -6.44
C ASP A 262 6.58 8.53 -5.72
N PHE A 263 6.56 8.49 -4.38
CA PHE A 263 5.74 9.37 -3.56
C PHE A 263 6.12 10.84 -3.70
N GLU A 264 7.42 11.16 -3.68
CA GLU A 264 7.91 12.53 -3.86
C GLU A 264 7.51 13.10 -5.23
N ARG A 265 7.63 12.30 -6.31
CA ARG A 265 7.17 12.70 -7.65
C ARG A 265 5.66 12.89 -7.72
N ALA A 266 4.89 12.15 -6.93
CA ALA A 266 3.45 12.29 -6.83
C ALA A 266 3.01 13.43 -5.90
N GLY A 267 3.95 14.10 -5.23
CA GLY A 267 3.68 15.27 -4.38
C GLY A 267 3.30 14.95 -2.94
N ALA A 268 3.65 13.77 -2.43
CA ALA A 268 3.44 13.46 -1.01
C ALA A 268 4.27 14.40 -0.11
N GLU A 269 3.62 14.99 0.90
CA GLU A 269 4.28 15.90 1.85
C GLU A 269 5.20 15.15 2.81
N TYR A 270 4.76 13.97 3.29
CA TYR A 270 5.51 13.12 4.20
C TYR A 270 5.73 11.75 3.58
N VAL A 271 7.00 11.32 3.58
CA VAL A 271 7.40 10.01 3.08
C VAL A 271 8.41 9.43 4.06
N LEU A 272 8.13 8.23 4.54
CA LEU A 272 8.94 7.46 5.47
C LEU A 272 9.51 6.25 4.73
N ASP A 273 10.75 5.88 5.03
CA ASP A 273 11.30 4.62 4.52
C ASP A 273 10.79 3.44 5.36
N ASP A 274 10.35 3.73 6.59
CA ASP A 274 9.89 2.74 7.54
C ASP A 274 8.80 3.31 8.47
N VAL A 275 7.76 2.52 8.76
CA VAL A 275 6.66 2.92 9.63
C VAL A 275 7.13 3.33 11.04
N ARG A 276 8.28 2.82 11.51
CA ARG A 276 8.90 3.17 12.80
C ARG A 276 9.23 4.66 12.94
N GLN A 277 9.33 5.38 11.82
CA GLN A 277 9.61 6.82 11.80
C GLN A 277 8.35 7.66 12.03
N LEU A 278 7.14 7.06 11.99
CA LEU A 278 5.88 7.80 12.13
C LEU A 278 5.78 8.58 13.45
N PRO A 279 6.15 8.03 14.63
CA PRO A 279 6.07 8.77 15.89
C PRO A 279 6.95 10.04 15.92
N ASP A 280 7.99 10.13 15.09
CA ASP A 280 8.87 11.30 15.01
C ASP A 280 8.21 12.48 14.26
N LEU A 281 7.16 12.21 13.48
CA LEU A 281 6.37 13.25 12.81
C LEU A 281 5.30 13.88 13.71
N LEU A 282 5.03 13.27 14.87
CA LEU A 282 3.99 13.70 15.79
C LEU A 282 4.60 14.67 16.81
N PRO A 283 3.92 15.80 17.12
CA PRO A 283 4.39 16.77 18.11
C PRO A 283 4.39 16.24 19.54
#